data_AF-A0AB38X2T4-F1
#
_entry.id   AF-A0AB38X2T4-F1
#
_cell.length_a   1.000
_cell.length_b   1.000
_cell.length_c   1.000
_cell.angle_alpha   90.00
_cell.angle_beta   90.00
_cell.angle_gamma   90.00
#
_symmetry.space_group_name_H-M   'P 1'
#
loop_
_entity.id
_entity.type
_entity.pdbx_description
1 polymer ?
#
loop_
_entity_poly.entity_id
_entity_poly.type
_entity_poly.pdbx_seq_one_letter_code
_entity_poly.pdbx_strand_id
1 'polypeptide(L)'
;MKVNHTHVLLYNKPWGLKGAKVTGSTSTKQLVGHWVHVDRRAELNTGTGYYRLKANHKTYWIRGKYLSFNTKVLAGNIKQIENAVKTGSKLVGKSKYDWGGGRSAASIRARRFDCSSFIHYIYAKSGVRLGPTSSCTTYSLIRMGRKVKASHMKRGDIFFFNDKDEGKNCHVALYLGNKLFLYDSPSSDTGGVGISSLNDPHWKMRFNGSVRRLVG
;
A
#
# COMPACT_ATOMS: atom_id res chain seq x y z
N MET A 1 7.45 5.01 10.42
CA MET A 1 6.49 5.81 9.62
C MET A 1 6.50 7.24 10.12
N LYS A 2 6.14 8.20 9.27
CA LYS A 2 6.06 9.62 9.65
C LYS A 2 4.61 9.99 9.92
N VAL A 3 4.35 10.69 11.02
CA VAL A 3 3.05 11.27 11.32
C VAL A 3 2.97 12.64 10.64
N ASN A 4 2.01 12.83 9.73
CA ASN A 4 1.91 14.06 8.95
C ASN A 4 0.75 14.98 9.36
N HIS A 5 -0.11 14.52 10.27
CA HIS A 5 -1.32 15.25 10.65
C HIS A 5 -1.24 15.68 12.10
N THR A 6 -1.57 16.95 12.34
CA THR A 6 -1.76 17.52 13.67
C THR A 6 -3.12 17.10 14.23
N HIS A 7 -3.24 17.10 15.56
CA HIS A 7 -4.48 16.83 16.30
C HIS A 7 -5.16 15.47 16.03
N VAL A 8 -4.42 14.48 15.51
CA VAL A 8 -4.98 13.13 15.33
C VAL A 8 -4.99 12.42 16.68
N LEU A 9 -6.14 11.87 17.05
CA LEU A 9 -6.31 11.11 18.30
C LEU A 9 -5.43 9.86 18.31
N LEU A 10 -4.80 9.64 19.46
CA LEU A 10 -3.98 8.47 19.76
C LEU A 10 -4.67 7.62 20.81
N TYR A 11 -4.59 6.30 20.67
CA TYR A 11 -5.32 5.37 21.54
C TYR A 11 -4.39 4.37 22.25
N ASN A 12 -4.82 3.86 23.40
CA ASN A 12 -4.12 2.78 24.12
C ASN A 12 -4.21 1.43 23.40
N LYS A 13 -5.27 1.23 22.61
CA LYS A 13 -5.52 0.11 21.70
C LYS A 13 -6.37 0.61 20.53
N PRO A 14 -6.45 -0.12 19.42
CA PRO A 14 -7.25 0.30 18.27
C PRO A 14 -8.69 0.68 18.67
N TRP A 15 -9.18 1.82 18.17
CA TRP A 15 -10.51 2.32 18.51
C TRP A 15 -11.62 1.41 17.99
N GLY A 16 -12.68 1.20 18.78
CA GLY A 16 -13.75 0.24 18.53
C GLY A 16 -13.59 -1.08 19.30
N LEU A 17 -12.41 -1.33 19.90
CA LEU A 17 -12.22 -2.45 20.82
C LEU A 17 -12.66 -2.10 22.25
N LYS A 18 -13.16 -3.10 22.99
CA LYS A 18 -13.52 -2.95 24.41
C LYS A 18 -12.35 -2.38 25.22
N GLY A 19 -12.59 -1.27 25.90
CA GLY A 19 -11.59 -0.56 26.71
C GLY A 19 -10.60 0.30 25.92
N ALA A 20 -10.90 0.64 24.66
CA ALA A 20 -10.17 1.67 23.93
C ALA A 20 -10.42 3.04 24.57
N LYS A 21 -9.35 3.79 24.82
CA LYS A 21 -9.34 5.13 25.41
C LYS A 21 -8.39 6.03 24.65
N VAL A 22 -8.77 7.30 24.52
CA VAL A 22 -7.87 8.35 24.00
C VAL A 22 -6.75 8.57 25.00
N THR A 23 -5.51 8.63 24.51
CA THR A 23 -4.28 8.81 25.31
C THR A 23 -3.55 10.12 25.00
N GLY A 24 -4.11 10.90 24.08
CA GLY A 24 -3.59 12.19 23.62
C GLY A 24 -3.83 12.37 22.13
N SER A 25 -3.07 13.28 21.53
CA SER A 25 -3.06 13.53 20.10
C SER A 25 -1.64 13.59 19.56
N THR A 26 -1.49 13.53 18.25
CA THR A 26 -0.19 13.68 17.58
C THR A 26 0.51 14.99 17.96
N SER A 27 -0.24 16.07 18.22
CA SER A 27 0.29 17.34 18.71
C SER A 27 0.73 17.24 20.17
N THR A 28 -0.12 16.72 21.07
CA THR A 28 0.24 16.65 22.51
C THR A 28 1.35 15.67 22.83
N LYS A 29 1.64 14.74 21.90
CA LYS A 29 2.75 13.78 22.01
C LYS A 29 3.95 14.13 21.12
N GLN A 30 3.96 15.30 20.48
CA GLN A 30 5.05 15.79 19.63
C GLN A 30 5.47 14.76 18.56
N LEU A 31 4.51 14.07 17.95
CA LEU A 31 4.79 13.03 16.95
C LEU A 31 4.80 13.57 15.52
N VAL A 32 4.18 14.74 15.31
CA VAL A 32 4.04 15.36 13.98
C VAL A 32 5.41 15.67 13.41
N GLY A 33 5.66 15.29 12.16
CA GLY A 33 6.92 15.58 11.48
C GLY A 33 8.04 14.56 11.74
N HIS A 34 7.91 13.72 12.78
CA HIS A 34 8.95 12.78 13.18
C HIS A 34 8.74 11.38 12.59
N TRP A 35 9.86 10.71 12.29
CA TRP A 35 9.86 9.28 11.97
C TRP A 35 9.75 8.47 13.25
N VAL A 36 8.66 7.72 13.37
CA VAL A 36 8.36 6.89 14.54
C VAL A 36 8.44 5.41 14.15
N HIS A 37 9.00 4.59 15.04
CA HIS A 37 9.04 3.15 14.83
C HIS A 37 7.63 2.54 14.90
N VAL A 38 7.36 1.61 13.99
CA VAL A 38 6.10 0.88 13.93
C VAL A 38 6.40 -0.60 13.99
N ASP A 39 5.92 -1.27 15.04
CA ASP A 39 6.22 -2.68 15.27
C ASP A 39 5.01 -3.59 15.03
N ARG A 40 3.80 -3.03 14.92
CA ARG A 40 2.57 -3.80 14.71
C ARG A 40 1.53 -3.00 13.94
N ARG A 41 0.83 -3.66 13.01
CA ARG A 41 -0.46 -3.24 12.44
C ARG A 41 -1.54 -4.14 13.06
N ALA A 42 -2.68 -3.56 13.43
CA ALA A 42 -3.87 -4.29 13.82
C ALA A 42 -4.98 -3.98 12.83
N GLU A 43 -5.44 -5.03 12.16
CA GLU A 43 -6.67 -5.00 11.40
C GLU A 43 -7.81 -5.14 12.37
N LEU A 44 -8.67 -4.13 12.38
CA LEU A 44 -9.96 -4.25 13.01
C LEU A 44 -11.00 -4.49 11.91
N ASN A 45 -12.10 -5.17 12.24
CA ASN A 45 -13.32 -5.24 11.40
C ASN A 45 -13.99 -3.86 11.20
N THR A 46 -13.25 -2.76 11.33
CA THR A 46 -13.69 -1.37 11.15
C THR A 46 -13.30 -0.82 9.77
N GLY A 47 -12.76 -1.65 8.87
CA GLY A 47 -12.35 -1.25 7.51
C GLY A 47 -11.15 -0.29 7.46
N THR A 48 -10.50 0.00 8.60
CA THR A 48 -9.27 0.79 8.68
C THR A 48 -8.30 0.14 9.66
N GLY A 49 -7.06 -0.04 9.21
CA GLY A 49 -5.95 -0.56 10.00
C GLY A 49 -5.38 0.50 10.95
N TYR A 50 -5.06 0.06 12.16
CA TYR A 50 -4.33 0.86 13.14
C TYR A 50 -2.89 0.40 13.21
N TYR A 51 -1.97 1.34 13.39
CA TYR A 51 -0.57 1.04 13.61
C TYR A 51 -0.19 1.41 15.03
N ARG A 52 0.59 0.52 15.65
CA ARG A 52 1.20 0.76 16.95
C ARG A 52 2.53 1.47 16.76
N LEU A 53 2.55 2.74 17.15
CA LEU A 53 3.72 3.57 17.22
C LEU A 53 4.44 3.35 18.56
N LYS A 54 5.76 3.28 18.54
CA LYS A 54 6.62 3.36 19.72
C LYS A 54 7.35 4.70 19.74
N ALA A 55 7.08 5.53 20.75
CA ALA A 55 7.71 6.83 20.95
C ALA A 55 7.79 7.14 22.44
N ASN A 56 8.91 7.73 22.88
CA ASN A 56 9.12 8.17 24.28
C ASN A 56 8.81 7.06 25.30
N HIS A 57 9.31 5.84 25.05
CA HIS A 57 9.07 4.63 25.85
C HIS A 57 7.59 4.22 26.02
N LYS A 58 6.67 4.82 25.25
CA LYS A 58 5.24 4.54 25.26
C LYS A 58 4.77 4.03 23.90
N THR A 59 3.62 3.37 23.91
CA THR A 59 2.96 2.88 22.70
C THR A 59 1.66 3.61 22.44
N TYR A 60 1.43 3.96 21.19
CA TYR A 60 0.22 4.65 20.74
C TYR A 60 -0.36 3.94 19.52
N TRP A 61 -1.68 3.85 19.45
CA TRP A 61 -2.37 3.38 18.24
C TRP A 61 -2.94 4.55 17.46
N ILE A 62 -2.70 4.57 16.16
CA ILE A 62 -3.15 5.61 15.23
C ILE A 62 -3.63 4.96 13.93
N ARG A 63 -4.64 5.54 13.28
CA ARG A 63 -5.12 5.06 11.98
C ARG A 63 -4.06 5.23 10.90
N GLY A 64 -3.93 4.22 10.03
CA GLY A 64 -2.97 4.17 8.94
C GLY A 64 -2.99 5.35 7.99
N LYS A 65 -4.19 5.89 7.68
CA LYS A 65 -4.34 7.03 6.77
C LYS A 65 -3.59 8.30 7.17
N TYR A 66 -3.18 8.42 8.43
CA TYR A 66 -2.43 9.58 8.93
C TYR A 66 -0.91 9.37 8.90
N LEU A 67 -0.46 8.22 8.42
CA LEU A 67 0.94 7.82 8.39
C LEU A 67 1.48 7.83 6.97
N SER A 68 2.75 8.22 6.85
CA SER A 68 3.54 7.98 5.64
C SER A 68 4.62 6.94 5.89
N PHE A 69 4.80 6.07 4.90
CA PHE A 69 5.86 5.08 4.91
C PHE A 69 7.15 5.68 4.37
N ASN A 70 8.28 5.39 5.02
CA ASN A 70 9.57 5.73 4.46
C ASN A 70 9.93 4.68 3.42
N THR A 71 9.53 4.84 2.17
CA THR A 71 9.90 3.89 1.11
C THR A 71 11.34 4.08 0.62
N LYS A 72 12.01 5.18 1.01
CA LYS A 72 13.38 5.51 0.61
C LYS A 72 14.43 4.65 1.30
N VAL A 73 14.18 4.20 2.53
CA VAL A 73 15.10 3.28 3.23
C VAL A 73 15.17 1.90 2.59
N LEU A 74 14.25 1.62 1.65
CA LEU A 74 14.19 0.38 0.88
C LEU A 74 14.61 0.60 -0.58
N ALA A 75 15.07 1.79 -0.94
CA ALA A 75 15.39 2.12 -2.32
C ALA A 75 16.51 1.22 -2.86
N GLY A 76 16.31 0.72 -4.08
CA GLY A 76 17.34 0.04 -4.85
C GLY A 76 18.02 0.98 -5.85
N ASN A 77 18.82 0.40 -6.74
CA ASN A 77 19.57 1.11 -7.78
C ASN A 77 18.86 1.16 -9.15
N ILE A 78 17.76 0.43 -9.34
CA ILE A 78 17.04 0.40 -10.63
C ILE A 78 16.11 1.61 -10.74
N LYS A 79 16.49 2.58 -11.59
CA LYS A 79 15.79 3.87 -11.76
C LYS A 79 14.31 3.72 -12.12
N GLN A 80 13.96 2.77 -12.99
CA GLN A 80 12.57 2.53 -13.39
C GLN A 80 11.72 2.08 -12.19
N ILE A 81 12.26 1.24 -11.31
CA ILE A 81 11.57 0.77 -10.10
C ILE A 81 11.38 1.94 -9.13
N GLU A 82 12.43 2.72 -8.88
CA GLU A 82 12.33 3.85 -7.95
C GLU A 82 11.40 4.95 -8.47
N ASN A 83 11.35 5.19 -9.78
CA ASN A 83 10.39 6.11 -10.38
C ASN A 83 8.94 5.62 -10.26
N ALA A 84 8.69 4.31 -10.42
CA ALA A 84 7.37 3.73 -10.22
C ALA A 84 6.92 3.87 -8.76
N VAL A 85 7.80 3.50 -7.81
CA VAL A 85 7.53 3.65 -6.36
C VAL A 85 7.31 5.10 -5.98
N LYS A 86 8.13 6.03 -6.49
CA LYS A 86 7.99 7.48 -6.25
C LYS A 86 6.65 7.99 -6.78
N THR A 87 6.24 7.56 -7.97
CA THR A 87 4.96 7.95 -8.59
C THR A 87 3.78 7.46 -7.76
N GLY A 88 3.76 6.17 -7.41
CA GLY A 88 2.67 5.61 -6.61
C GLY A 88 2.65 6.14 -5.17
N SER A 89 3.82 6.35 -4.55
CA SER A 89 3.90 6.91 -3.19
C SER A 89 3.29 8.31 -3.09
N LYS A 90 3.33 9.12 -4.17
CA LYS A 90 2.66 10.44 -4.22
C LYS A 90 1.14 10.36 -4.21
N LEU A 91 0.56 9.22 -4.58
CA LEU A 91 -0.88 8.98 -4.62
C LEU A 91 -1.43 8.42 -3.31
N VAL A 92 -0.56 7.95 -2.40
CA VAL A 92 -0.97 7.39 -1.11
C VAL A 92 -1.79 8.42 -0.33
N GLY A 93 -3.02 8.05 0.05
CA GLY A 93 -3.95 8.92 0.78
C GLY A 93 -4.57 10.05 -0.06
N LYS A 94 -4.27 10.12 -1.36
CA LYS A 94 -4.78 11.15 -2.29
C LYS A 94 -5.58 10.58 -3.45
N SER A 95 -5.65 9.26 -3.57
CA SER A 95 -6.44 8.52 -4.53
C SER A 95 -7.67 7.95 -3.84
N LYS A 96 -8.74 7.74 -4.62
CA LYS A 96 -9.90 6.95 -4.23
C LYS A 96 -10.03 5.79 -5.21
N TYR A 97 -10.22 4.58 -4.70
CA TYR A 97 -10.40 3.40 -5.53
C TYR A 97 -11.62 3.57 -6.44
N ASP A 98 -11.49 3.12 -7.68
CA ASP A 98 -12.52 3.19 -8.70
C ASP A 98 -12.42 1.99 -9.62
N TRP A 99 -13.38 1.07 -9.53
CA TRP A 99 -13.41 -0.12 -10.39
C TRP A 99 -13.45 0.30 -11.86
N GLY A 100 -12.51 -0.17 -12.68
CA GLY A 100 -12.41 0.26 -14.08
C GLY A 100 -11.69 1.60 -14.28
N GLY A 101 -11.44 2.37 -13.21
CA GLY A 101 -10.71 3.63 -13.24
C GLY A 101 -9.26 3.47 -13.71
N GLY A 102 -8.60 4.58 -14.03
CA GLY A 102 -7.20 4.61 -14.45
C GLY A 102 -6.96 4.27 -15.93
N ARG A 103 -8.03 4.03 -16.70
CA ARG A 103 -7.99 3.69 -18.13
C ARG A 103 -8.31 4.85 -19.07
N SER A 104 -8.65 6.01 -18.49
CA SER A 104 -8.97 7.24 -19.22
C SER A 104 -8.20 8.42 -18.65
N ALA A 105 -7.94 9.45 -19.48
CA ALA A 105 -7.28 10.66 -19.01
C ALA A 105 -8.06 11.35 -17.87
N ALA A 106 -9.39 11.28 -17.90
CA ALA A 106 -10.25 11.83 -16.85
C ALA A 106 -10.05 11.12 -15.49
N SER A 107 -10.10 9.78 -15.48
CA SER A 107 -9.90 9.01 -14.23
C SER A 107 -8.48 9.17 -13.68
N ILE A 108 -7.46 9.19 -14.55
CA ILE A 108 -6.07 9.46 -14.15
C ILE A 108 -5.92 10.85 -13.52
N ARG A 109 -6.49 11.90 -14.13
CA ARG A 109 -6.47 13.26 -13.57
C ARG A 109 -7.19 13.34 -12.23
N ALA A 110 -8.29 12.61 -12.09
CA ALA A 110 -9.04 12.49 -10.83
C ALA A 110 -8.33 11.59 -9.79
N ARG A 111 -7.18 10.98 -10.12
CA ARG A 111 -6.45 10.00 -9.28
C ARG A 111 -7.32 8.82 -8.87
N ARG A 112 -8.18 8.37 -9.79
CA ARG A 112 -9.09 7.23 -9.61
C ARG A 112 -8.55 6.06 -10.42
N PHE A 113 -8.17 4.99 -9.74
CA PHE A 113 -7.63 3.79 -10.35
C PHE A 113 -8.29 2.54 -9.75
N ASP A 114 -8.13 1.41 -10.43
CA ASP A 114 -8.24 0.10 -9.80
C ASP A 114 -6.84 -0.47 -9.58
N CYS A 115 -6.77 -1.66 -8.96
CA CYS A 115 -5.50 -2.29 -8.62
C CYS A 115 -4.57 -2.48 -9.83
N SER A 116 -5.11 -2.89 -10.98
CA SER A 116 -4.33 -3.21 -12.17
C SER A 116 -3.92 -1.96 -12.95
N SER A 117 -4.83 -1.00 -13.10
CA SER A 117 -4.55 0.25 -13.80
C SER A 117 -3.62 1.15 -13.01
N PHE A 118 -3.63 1.08 -11.67
CA PHE A 118 -2.65 1.72 -10.83
C PHE A 118 -1.23 1.20 -11.11
N ILE A 119 -1.04 -0.12 -11.11
CA ILE A 119 0.27 -0.74 -11.41
C ILE A 119 0.72 -0.38 -12.83
N HIS A 120 -0.20 -0.46 -13.80
CA HIS A 120 0.09 -0.08 -15.17
C HIS A 120 0.51 1.39 -15.28
N TYR A 121 -0.20 2.30 -14.62
CA TYR A 121 0.06 3.73 -14.61
C TYR A 121 1.45 4.06 -14.03
N ILE A 122 1.80 3.53 -12.86
CA ILE A 122 3.09 3.87 -12.22
C ILE A 122 4.29 3.34 -13.01
N TYR A 123 4.16 2.19 -13.67
CA TYR A 123 5.20 1.63 -14.54
C TYR A 123 5.30 2.36 -15.87
N ALA A 124 4.17 2.73 -16.48
CA ALA A 124 4.17 3.57 -17.68
C ALA A 124 4.85 4.92 -17.41
N LYS A 125 4.58 5.54 -16.26
CA LYS A 125 5.26 6.78 -15.81
C LYS A 125 6.75 6.59 -15.50
N SER A 126 7.21 5.36 -15.29
CA SER A 126 8.63 5.04 -15.10
C SER A 126 9.35 4.59 -16.37
N GLY A 127 8.65 4.59 -17.52
CA GLY A 127 9.20 4.19 -18.82
C GLY A 127 9.09 2.70 -19.13
N VAL A 128 8.39 1.93 -18.30
CA VAL A 128 8.15 0.49 -18.52
C VAL A 128 6.79 0.31 -19.21
N ARG A 129 6.81 -0.25 -20.42
CA ARG A 129 5.60 -0.51 -21.20
C ARG A 129 4.99 -1.85 -20.80
N LEU A 130 3.76 -1.83 -20.28
CA LEU A 130 3.00 -3.02 -19.88
C LEU A 130 1.80 -3.31 -20.80
N GLY A 131 1.78 -2.68 -21.98
CA GLY A 131 0.65 -2.70 -22.92
C GLY A 131 -0.12 -1.37 -22.95
N PRO A 132 -1.30 -1.35 -23.58
CA PRO A 132 -2.19 -0.19 -23.55
C PRO A 132 -2.88 -0.06 -22.18
N THR A 133 -2.79 1.12 -21.56
CA THR A 133 -3.48 1.39 -20.29
C THR A 133 -5.00 1.23 -20.42
N SER A 134 -5.58 1.49 -21.60
CA SER A 134 -7.02 1.39 -21.84
C SER A 134 -7.58 -0.03 -21.69
N SER A 135 -6.76 -1.07 -21.85
CA SER A 135 -7.17 -2.48 -21.77
C SER A 135 -6.44 -3.26 -20.68
N CYS A 136 -5.72 -2.57 -19.78
CA CYS A 136 -4.98 -3.25 -18.73
C CYS A 136 -5.91 -3.95 -17.74
N THR A 137 -5.56 -5.17 -17.35
CA THR A 137 -6.26 -5.98 -16.34
C THR A 137 -5.25 -6.73 -15.48
N THR A 138 -5.68 -7.24 -14.33
CA THR A 138 -4.82 -8.13 -13.50
C THR A 138 -4.34 -9.35 -14.30
N TYR A 139 -5.18 -9.89 -15.18
CA TYR A 139 -4.84 -11.00 -16.09
C TYR A 139 -3.82 -10.64 -17.17
N SER A 140 -3.82 -9.40 -17.65
CA SER A 140 -2.75 -8.93 -18.54
C SER A 140 -1.40 -8.89 -17.81
N LEU A 141 -1.40 -8.35 -16.57
CA LEU A 141 -0.19 -8.18 -15.75
C LEU A 141 0.42 -9.51 -15.32
N ILE A 142 -0.38 -10.53 -15.01
CA ILE A 142 0.18 -11.84 -14.63
C ILE A 142 0.89 -12.55 -15.77
N ARG A 143 0.77 -12.09 -17.02
CA ARG A 143 1.51 -12.62 -18.17
C ARG A 143 2.78 -11.83 -18.48
N MET A 144 3.01 -10.71 -17.79
CA MET A 144 4.15 -9.83 -18.05
C MET A 144 5.42 -10.26 -17.30
N GLY A 145 6.57 -9.96 -17.91
CA GLY A 145 7.88 -10.17 -17.30
C GLY A 145 8.19 -11.63 -16.97
N ARG A 146 9.21 -11.84 -16.13
CA ARG A 146 9.67 -13.18 -15.74
C ARG A 146 8.97 -13.66 -14.48
N LYS A 147 8.57 -14.94 -14.44
CA LYS A 147 8.06 -15.58 -13.21
C LYS A 147 9.18 -15.69 -12.18
N VAL A 148 8.88 -15.35 -10.92
CA VAL A 148 9.82 -15.44 -9.80
C VAL A 148 9.20 -16.27 -8.67
N LYS A 149 10.01 -17.04 -7.95
CA LYS A 149 9.57 -17.72 -6.72
C LYS A 149 9.28 -16.65 -5.66
N ALA A 150 8.19 -16.79 -4.90
CA ALA A 150 7.82 -15.82 -3.86
C ALA A 150 8.95 -15.54 -2.84
N SER A 151 9.75 -16.55 -2.51
CA SER A 151 10.94 -16.41 -1.65
C SER A 151 12.07 -15.54 -2.22
N HIS A 152 12.09 -15.32 -3.54
CA HIS A 152 13.06 -14.50 -4.26
C HIS A 152 12.49 -13.14 -4.71
N MET A 153 11.32 -12.78 -4.18
CA MET A 153 10.67 -11.51 -4.50
C MET A 153 11.53 -10.34 -4.06
N LYS A 154 11.76 -9.40 -4.98
CA LYS A 154 12.56 -8.19 -4.79
C LYS A 154 11.70 -6.96 -5.05
N ARG A 155 12.12 -5.83 -4.50
CA ARG A 155 11.47 -4.54 -4.75
C ARG A 155 11.29 -4.33 -6.25
N GLY A 156 10.11 -3.88 -6.66
CA GLY A 156 9.75 -3.77 -8.07
C GLY A 156 8.98 -4.97 -8.63
N ASP A 157 9.07 -6.14 -8.00
CA ASP A 157 8.23 -7.25 -8.43
C ASP A 157 6.75 -6.93 -8.17
N ILE A 158 5.89 -7.33 -9.10
CA ILE A 158 4.45 -7.33 -8.88
C ILE A 158 4.01 -8.72 -8.46
N PHE A 159 3.01 -8.79 -7.59
CA PHE A 159 2.53 -10.06 -7.08
C PHE A 159 1.02 -10.03 -6.86
N PHE A 160 0.43 -11.21 -6.79
CA PHE A 160 -1.00 -11.38 -6.99
C PHE A 160 -1.70 -12.04 -5.79
N PHE A 161 -2.98 -11.73 -5.65
CA PHE A 161 -3.82 -12.27 -4.60
C PHE A 161 -5.04 -12.98 -5.17
N ASN A 162 -5.62 -13.86 -4.38
CA ASN A 162 -6.93 -14.45 -4.59
C ASN A 162 -7.91 -13.88 -3.57
N ASP A 163 -9.18 -13.85 -3.95
CA ASP A 163 -10.29 -13.61 -3.04
C ASP A 163 -11.31 -14.74 -3.23
N LYS A 164 -12.03 -15.09 -2.16
CA LYS A 164 -13.04 -16.16 -2.21
C LYS A 164 -14.21 -15.81 -3.13
N ASP A 165 -14.57 -14.52 -3.21
CA ASP A 165 -15.71 -14.00 -3.94
C ASP A 165 -15.29 -13.54 -5.35
N GLU A 166 -14.04 -13.09 -5.54
CA GLU A 166 -13.54 -12.59 -6.85
C GLU A 166 -12.66 -13.61 -7.63
N GLY A 167 -12.28 -14.73 -6.98
CA GLY A 167 -11.52 -15.81 -7.60
C GLY A 167 -10.00 -15.60 -7.63
N LYS A 168 -9.32 -16.26 -8.59
CA LYS A 168 -7.86 -16.28 -8.68
C LYS A 168 -7.31 -15.04 -9.38
N ASN A 169 -6.20 -14.50 -8.87
CA ASN A 169 -5.52 -13.33 -9.44
C ASN A 169 -6.46 -12.12 -9.59
N CYS A 170 -7.33 -11.89 -8.61
CA CYS A 170 -8.27 -10.78 -8.63
C CYS A 170 -7.60 -9.44 -8.26
N HIS A 171 -6.46 -9.48 -7.56
CA HIS A 171 -5.75 -8.29 -7.10
C HIS A 171 -4.25 -8.35 -7.37
N VAL A 172 -3.62 -7.19 -7.47
CA VAL A 172 -2.18 -7.03 -7.74
C VAL A 172 -1.57 -5.90 -6.90
N ALA A 173 -0.34 -6.11 -6.47
CA ALA A 173 0.44 -5.11 -5.73
C ALA A 173 1.89 -5.05 -6.22
N LEU A 174 2.53 -3.91 -5.97
CA LEU A 174 3.95 -3.66 -6.18
C LEU A 174 4.71 -3.94 -4.87
N TYR A 175 5.66 -4.87 -4.89
CA TYR A 175 6.50 -5.16 -3.74
C TYR A 175 7.53 -4.05 -3.51
N LEU A 176 7.64 -3.59 -2.26
CA LEU A 176 8.54 -2.52 -1.85
C LEU A 176 9.82 -3.03 -1.16
N GLY A 177 9.85 -4.30 -0.77
CA GLY A 177 10.86 -4.86 0.15
C GLY A 177 10.32 -4.99 1.58
N ASN A 178 10.99 -5.81 2.41
CA ASN A 178 10.64 -6.03 3.82
C ASN A 178 9.15 -6.38 4.05
N LYS A 179 8.58 -7.23 3.19
CA LYS A 179 7.17 -7.63 3.22
C LYS A 179 6.18 -6.47 3.00
N LEU A 180 6.65 -5.27 2.65
CA LEU A 180 5.80 -4.12 2.36
C LEU A 180 5.43 -4.08 0.89
N PHE A 181 4.25 -3.56 0.59
CA PHE A 181 3.76 -3.43 -0.77
C PHE A 181 2.85 -2.21 -0.95
N LEU A 182 2.83 -1.70 -2.18
CA LEU A 182 2.03 -0.57 -2.64
C LEU A 182 0.95 -1.08 -3.60
N TYR A 183 -0.28 -0.64 -3.41
CA TYR A 183 -1.45 -1.16 -4.13
C TYR A 183 -2.59 -0.15 -4.09
N ASP A 184 -3.64 -0.36 -4.89
CA ASP A 184 -4.89 0.41 -4.85
C ASP A 184 -6.06 -0.53 -4.58
N SER A 185 -6.80 -0.28 -3.50
CA SER A 185 -7.92 -1.12 -3.06
C SER A 185 -8.93 -0.29 -2.25
N PRO A 186 -10.24 -0.61 -2.33
CA PRO A 186 -11.21 -0.04 -1.41
C PRO A 186 -10.95 -0.49 0.04
N SER A 187 -10.29 -1.64 0.24
CA SER A 187 -9.92 -2.17 1.56
C SER A 187 -8.62 -1.60 2.12
N SER A 188 -7.95 -0.69 1.42
CA SER A 188 -6.76 -0.04 1.96
C SER A 188 -7.12 0.95 3.06
N ASP A 189 -6.17 1.25 3.94
CA ASP A 189 -6.34 2.26 5.01
C ASP A 189 -6.78 3.64 4.50
N THR A 190 -6.58 3.89 3.20
CA THR A 190 -6.87 5.15 2.53
C THR A 190 -8.14 5.11 1.68
N GLY A 191 -8.75 3.94 1.46
CA GLY A 191 -9.84 3.74 0.50
C GLY A 191 -9.42 3.91 -0.96
N GLY A 192 -8.13 3.77 -1.24
CA GLY A 192 -7.49 3.97 -2.54
C GLY A 192 -6.05 3.48 -2.53
N VAL A 193 -5.13 4.20 -3.18
CA VAL A 193 -3.70 3.88 -3.14
C VAL A 193 -3.17 3.91 -1.71
N GLY A 194 -2.63 2.77 -1.25
CA GLY A 194 -2.12 2.57 0.10
C GLY A 194 -0.90 1.66 0.15
N ILE A 195 -0.28 1.59 1.34
CA ILE A 195 0.83 0.68 1.62
C ILE A 195 0.43 -0.23 2.79
N SER A 196 0.67 -1.53 2.62
CA SER A 196 0.38 -2.55 3.63
C SER A 196 1.54 -3.56 3.71
N SER A 197 1.39 -4.60 4.54
CA SER A 197 2.43 -5.61 4.78
C SER A 197 1.88 -7.03 4.62
N LEU A 198 2.68 -7.94 4.07
CA LEU A 198 2.42 -9.39 4.05
C LEU A 198 2.57 -10.06 5.42
N ASN A 199 2.98 -9.33 6.46
CA ASN A 199 2.83 -9.79 7.84
C ASN A 199 1.39 -9.64 8.34
N ASP A 200 0.55 -8.91 7.61
CA ASP A 200 -0.86 -8.78 7.90
C ASP A 200 -1.62 -10.08 7.55
N PRO A 201 -2.33 -10.71 8.51
CA PRO A 201 -3.08 -11.93 8.24
C PRO A 201 -4.07 -11.83 7.07
N HIS A 202 -4.75 -10.69 6.92
CA HIS A 202 -5.72 -10.47 5.84
C HIS A 202 -5.06 -10.58 4.47
N TRP A 203 -3.94 -9.89 4.27
CA TRP A 203 -3.20 -9.90 3.02
C TRP A 203 -2.37 -11.18 2.82
N LYS A 204 -1.84 -11.73 3.91
CA LYS A 204 -1.04 -12.96 3.89
C LYS A 204 -1.86 -14.16 3.41
N MET A 205 -3.09 -14.30 3.89
CA MET A 205 -3.98 -15.40 3.49
C MET A 205 -4.43 -15.29 2.03
N ARG A 206 -4.54 -14.06 1.50
CA ARG A 206 -4.94 -13.78 0.12
C ARG A 206 -3.79 -13.90 -0.88
N PHE A 207 -2.55 -13.74 -0.43
CA PHE A 207 -1.39 -13.84 -1.32
C PHE A 207 -1.27 -15.25 -1.91
N ASN A 208 -1.25 -15.35 -3.24
CA ASN A 208 -1.34 -16.65 -3.92
C ASN A 208 0.01 -17.22 -4.38
N GLY A 209 1.12 -16.57 -4.05
CA GLY A 209 2.47 -17.02 -4.41
C GLY A 209 2.92 -16.63 -5.83
N SER A 210 2.05 -16.07 -6.67
CA SER A 210 2.41 -15.63 -8.02
C SER A 210 3.13 -14.30 -7.98
N VAL A 211 4.32 -14.27 -8.60
CA VAL A 211 5.19 -13.07 -8.65
C VAL A 211 5.76 -12.91 -10.06
N ARG A 212 5.73 -11.68 -10.57
CA ARG A 212 6.33 -11.28 -11.85
C ARG A 212 7.35 -10.16 -11.65
N ARG A 213 8.54 -10.37 -12.22
CA ARG A 213 9.59 -9.35 -12.32
C ARG A 213 9.49 -8.66 -13.67
N LEU A 214 9.09 -7.39 -13.63
CA LEU A 214 8.88 -6.56 -14.82
C LEU A 214 10.17 -5.88 -15.29
N VAL A 215 11.07 -5.58 -14.35
CA VAL A 215 12.37 -4.96 -14.57
C VAL A 215 13.38 -5.74 -13.74
N GLY A 216 14.49 -6.14 -14.33
CA GLY A 216 15.50 -6.97 -13.68
C GLY A 216 16.87 -6.77 -14.28
#